data_AF-A0A7R9ZL69-F1
#
_entry.id   AF-A0A7R9ZL69-F1
#
_cell.length_a   1.000
_cell.length_b   1.000
_cell.length_c   1.000
_cell.angle_alpha   90.00
_cell.angle_beta   90.00
_cell.angle_gamma   90.00
#
_symmetry.space_group_name_H-M   'P 1'
#
loop_
_entity.id
_entity.type
_entity.pdbx_description
1 polymer ?
#
loop_
_entity_poly.entity_id
_entity_poly.type
_entity_poly.pdbx_seq_one_letter_code
_entity_poly.pdbx_strand_id
1 'polypeptide(L)'
;DLPFTFDALGATTEPENALTIATWIIHVSSLVEFLVAMGFAWRWADVVNNPTWKGLTWGLLPLHSSGITACTYHLFFNRIPILVPLQALLTCIGNTTAAIATYRIARSNGWEPPLNDDLKALVDKTTNAPLAVTQTQTATEKAAESESLVGFEDLGDALADDNDYTFLIKLFVGCAVGSYAIKYGELFVDFSFEANVWLGLSVVAVPSVLNAFKWYKRSQDPSFEGWF
;
A
#
# COMPACT_ATOMS: atom_id res chain seq x y z
N ASP A 1 30.70 -15.82 -26.09
CA ASP A 1 30.45 -14.37 -26.03
C ASP A 1 29.21 -14.06 -26.85
N LEU A 2 28.08 -13.78 -26.20
CA LEU A 2 26.85 -13.36 -26.88
C LEU A 2 26.98 -11.87 -27.24
N PRO A 3 26.73 -11.45 -28.50
CA PRO A 3 27.08 -10.12 -28.99
C PRO A 3 26.00 -9.05 -28.72
N PHE A 4 25.06 -9.30 -27.81
CA PHE A 4 24.01 -8.35 -27.47
C PHE A 4 24.20 -7.86 -26.04
N THR A 5 24.96 -6.77 -25.91
CA THR A 5 24.95 -5.93 -24.71
C THR A 5 23.90 -4.82 -24.90
N PHE A 6 23.18 -4.45 -23.84
CA PHE A 6 22.18 -3.38 -23.91
C PHE A 6 22.77 -2.03 -24.39
N ASP A 7 24.07 -1.81 -24.17
CA ASP A 7 24.82 -0.65 -24.67
C ASP A 7 24.69 -0.48 -26.19
N ALA A 8 24.66 -1.59 -26.95
CA ALA A 8 24.51 -1.55 -28.41
C ALA A 8 23.12 -1.07 -28.85
N LEU A 9 22.14 -1.06 -27.94
CA LEU A 9 20.78 -0.57 -28.15
C LEU A 9 20.57 0.85 -27.60
N GLY A 10 21.62 1.52 -27.15
CA GLY A 10 21.55 2.87 -26.59
C GLY A 10 21.23 2.92 -25.09
N ALA A 11 21.37 1.81 -24.37
CA ALA A 11 21.31 1.83 -22.91
C ALA A 11 22.54 2.52 -22.32
N THR A 12 22.35 3.24 -21.22
CA THR A 12 23.46 3.71 -20.39
C THR A 12 24.02 2.55 -19.58
N THR A 13 25.33 2.56 -19.34
CA THR A 13 25.99 1.56 -18.47
C THR A 13 25.34 1.55 -17.10
N GLU A 14 25.00 0.36 -16.63
CA GLU A 14 24.37 0.14 -15.34
C GLU A 14 25.26 0.64 -14.19
N PRO A 15 24.75 1.52 -13.31
CA PRO A 15 25.50 1.97 -12.12
C PRO A 15 25.77 0.82 -11.14
N GLU A 16 26.93 0.85 -10.45
CA GLU A 16 27.32 -0.20 -9.48
C GLU A 16 26.32 -0.38 -8.33
N ASN A 17 25.57 0.66 -8.02
CA ASN A 17 24.59 0.71 -6.94
C ASN A 17 23.15 0.46 -7.42
N ALA A 18 22.98 0.01 -8.66
CA ALA A 18 21.69 -0.43 -9.18
C ALA A 18 21.28 -1.76 -8.54
N LEU A 19 19.98 -1.91 -8.29
CA LEU A 19 19.45 -3.14 -7.71
C LEU A 19 19.45 -4.27 -8.74
N THR A 20 19.63 -5.50 -8.25
CA THR A 20 19.46 -6.70 -9.08
C THR A 20 17.99 -6.92 -9.46
N ILE A 21 17.74 -7.69 -10.52
CA ILE A 21 16.38 -8.06 -10.92
C ILE A 21 15.62 -8.77 -9.78
N ALA A 22 16.27 -9.67 -9.04
CA ALA A 22 15.64 -10.37 -7.93
C ALA A 22 15.20 -9.40 -6.82
N THR A 23 16.01 -8.36 -6.55
CA THR A 23 15.67 -7.33 -5.59
C THR A 23 14.50 -6.47 -6.08
N TRP A 24 14.46 -6.10 -7.36
CA TRP A 24 13.32 -5.40 -7.95
C TRP A 24 12.03 -6.22 -7.92
N ILE A 25 12.10 -7.55 -8.10
CA ILE A 25 10.94 -8.45 -7.97
C ILE A 25 10.32 -8.33 -6.59
N ILE A 26 11.15 -8.42 -5.53
CA ILE A 26 10.68 -8.31 -4.14
C ILE A 26 10.06 -6.93 -3.88
N HIS A 27 10.66 -5.85 -4.38
CA HIS A 27 10.13 -4.49 -4.17
C HIS A 27 8.77 -4.29 -4.85
N VAL A 28 8.66 -4.67 -6.13
CA VAL A 28 7.43 -4.52 -6.90
C VAL A 28 6.34 -5.45 -6.35
N SER A 29 6.66 -6.71 -6.06
CA SER A 29 5.69 -7.64 -5.49
C SER A 29 5.20 -7.15 -4.13
N SER A 30 6.08 -6.67 -3.26
CA SER A 30 5.69 -6.12 -1.96
C SER A 30 4.74 -4.92 -2.11
N LEU A 31 5.00 -3.99 -3.05
CA LEU A 31 4.09 -2.86 -3.28
C LEU A 31 2.71 -3.31 -3.77
N VAL A 32 2.67 -4.24 -4.73
CA VAL A 32 1.41 -4.75 -5.29
C VAL A 32 0.64 -5.56 -4.24
N GLU A 33 1.30 -6.49 -3.55
CA GLU A 33 0.72 -7.30 -2.47
C GLU A 33 0.15 -6.42 -1.35
N PHE A 34 0.81 -5.30 -1.04
CA PHE A 34 0.31 -4.36 -0.05
C PHE A 34 -0.99 -3.69 -0.49
N LEU A 35 -1.13 -3.29 -1.76
CA LEU A 35 -2.40 -2.78 -2.31
C LEU A 35 -3.49 -3.84 -2.30
N VAL A 36 -3.17 -5.08 -2.69
CA VAL A 36 -4.09 -6.23 -2.61
C VAL A 36 -4.57 -6.43 -1.17
N ALA A 37 -3.67 -6.40 -0.19
CA ALA A 37 -4.00 -6.54 1.23
C ALA A 37 -4.89 -5.40 1.75
N MET A 38 -4.65 -4.16 1.31
CA MET A 38 -5.52 -3.01 1.60
C MET A 38 -6.94 -3.21 1.05
N GLY A 39 -7.06 -3.77 -0.16
CA GLY A 39 -8.33 -4.17 -0.78
C GLY A 39 -9.05 -5.30 -0.02
N PHE A 40 -8.30 -6.28 0.47
CA PHE A 40 -8.86 -7.33 1.33
C PHE A 40 -9.36 -6.77 2.65
N ALA A 41 -8.61 -5.89 3.33
CA ALA A 41 -9.05 -5.26 4.57
C ALA A 41 -10.37 -4.50 4.40
N TRP A 42 -10.53 -3.78 3.28
CA TRP A 42 -11.77 -3.06 2.96
C TRP A 42 -12.97 -3.99 2.85
N ARG A 43 -12.88 -5.02 2.01
CA ARG A 43 -13.96 -5.98 1.75
C ARG A 43 -14.24 -6.88 2.95
N TRP A 44 -13.20 -7.21 3.71
CA TRP A 44 -13.32 -8.01 4.92
C TRP A 44 -14.23 -7.35 5.95
N ALA A 45 -14.25 -6.01 6.00
CA ALA A 45 -15.18 -5.26 6.83
C ALA A 45 -16.64 -5.66 6.60
N ASP A 46 -17.03 -5.88 5.35
CA ASP A 46 -18.39 -6.27 4.98
C ASP A 46 -18.64 -7.76 5.29
N VAL A 47 -17.62 -8.61 5.14
CA VAL A 47 -17.69 -10.05 5.47
C VAL A 47 -17.94 -10.27 6.96
N VAL A 48 -17.22 -9.55 7.82
CA VAL A 48 -17.36 -9.67 9.28
C VAL A 48 -18.34 -8.68 9.88
N ASN A 49 -19.00 -7.86 9.05
CA ASN A 49 -19.95 -6.83 9.47
C ASN A 49 -19.35 -5.88 10.53
N ASN A 50 -18.09 -5.50 10.32
CA ASN A 50 -17.33 -4.63 11.20
C ASN A 50 -16.62 -3.54 10.38
N PRO A 51 -17.22 -2.34 10.26
CA PRO A 51 -16.71 -1.27 9.41
C PRO A 51 -15.37 -0.68 9.89
N THR A 52 -14.93 -0.95 11.13
CA THR A 52 -13.61 -0.51 11.63
C THR A 52 -12.43 -1.03 10.80
N TRP A 53 -12.61 -2.16 10.11
CA TRP A 53 -11.63 -2.71 9.17
C TRP A 53 -11.37 -1.77 7.98
N LYS A 54 -12.36 -1.00 7.52
CA LYS A 54 -12.15 0.04 6.48
C LYS A 54 -11.20 1.15 6.97
N GLY A 55 -11.17 1.39 8.28
CA GLY A 55 -10.19 2.26 8.92
C GLY A 55 -8.75 1.75 8.79
N LEU A 56 -8.52 0.43 8.84
CA LEU A 56 -7.17 -0.13 8.66
C LEU A 56 -6.59 0.23 7.30
N THR A 57 -7.39 0.18 6.25
CA THR A 57 -6.97 0.59 4.90
C THR A 57 -6.39 2.01 4.87
N TRP A 58 -7.00 2.96 5.57
CA TRP A 58 -6.46 4.32 5.72
C TRP A 58 -5.16 4.37 6.52
N GLY A 59 -5.08 3.59 7.61
CA GLY A 59 -3.87 3.50 8.43
C GLY A 59 -2.67 2.90 7.69
N LEU A 60 -2.90 2.15 6.62
CA LEU A 60 -1.85 1.53 5.81
C LEU A 60 -1.30 2.47 4.72
N LEU A 61 -1.95 3.60 4.41
CA LEU A 61 -1.50 4.54 3.36
C LEU A 61 -0.06 5.06 3.54
N PRO A 62 0.39 5.45 4.76
CA PRO A 62 1.75 5.93 4.92
C PRO A 62 2.79 4.80 4.75
N LEU A 63 2.46 3.55 5.13
CA LEU A 63 3.35 2.40 4.90
C LEU A 63 3.50 2.12 3.40
N HIS A 64 2.42 2.18 2.62
CA HIS A 64 2.51 2.03 1.17
C HIS A 64 3.36 3.14 0.54
N SER A 65 3.16 4.39 0.96
CA SER A 65 3.96 5.54 0.53
C SER A 65 5.45 5.39 0.91
N SER A 66 5.74 4.74 2.05
CA SER A 66 7.10 4.39 2.46
C SER A 66 7.75 3.42 1.48
N GLY A 67 7.04 2.36 1.07
CA GLY A 67 7.52 1.43 0.04
C GLY A 67 7.81 2.12 -1.30
N ILE A 68 6.95 3.05 -1.73
CA ILE A 68 7.18 3.86 -2.94
C ILE A 68 8.45 4.71 -2.78
N THR A 69 8.65 5.30 -1.60
CA THR A 69 9.84 6.11 -1.29
C THR A 69 11.12 5.28 -1.41
N ALA A 70 11.13 4.05 -0.89
CA ALA A 70 12.25 3.13 -1.02
C ALA A 70 12.54 2.77 -2.49
N CYS A 71 11.51 2.40 -3.26
CA CYS A 71 11.65 2.08 -4.68
C CYS A 71 12.15 3.29 -5.47
N THR A 72 11.68 4.49 -5.14
CA THR A 72 12.12 5.74 -5.76
C THR A 72 13.59 6.01 -5.49
N TYR A 73 14.05 5.80 -4.25
CA TYR A 73 15.46 5.94 -3.92
C TYR A 73 16.35 5.03 -4.77
N HIS A 74 15.92 3.79 -5.00
CA HIS A 74 16.63 2.81 -5.82
C HIS A 74 16.52 3.10 -7.33
N LEU A 75 15.39 3.61 -7.80
CA LEU A 75 15.21 4.06 -9.20
C LEU A 75 16.21 5.16 -9.59
N PHE A 76 16.56 6.03 -8.64
CA PHE A 76 17.59 7.05 -8.82
C PHE A 76 18.98 6.60 -8.35
N PHE A 77 19.22 5.29 -8.32
CA PHE A 77 20.50 4.70 -7.96
C PHE A 77 21.05 5.28 -6.64
N ASN A 78 20.22 5.35 -5.60
CA ASN A 78 20.60 5.81 -4.25
C ASN A 78 21.13 7.27 -4.19
N ARG A 79 20.84 8.11 -5.19
CA ARG A 79 21.39 9.47 -5.29
C ARG A 79 20.53 10.59 -4.70
N ILE A 80 19.40 10.27 -4.07
CA ILE A 80 18.52 11.25 -3.42
C ILE A 80 18.44 10.95 -1.91
N PRO A 81 19.45 11.36 -1.10
CA PRO A 81 19.58 10.91 0.29
C PRO A 81 18.39 11.28 1.19
N ILE A 82 17.68 12.37 0.88
CA ILE A 82 16.52 12.81 1.67
C ILE A 82 15.34 11.82 1.62
N LEU A 83 15.31 10.90 0.64
CA LEU A 83 14.28 9.86 0.58
C LEU A 83 14.43 8.82 1.70
N VAL A 84 15.64 8.59 2.22
CA VAL A 84 15.87 7.64 3.33
C VAL A 84 15.18 8.07 4.63
N PRO A 85 15.40 9.29 5.17
CA PRO A 85 14.66 9.73 6.35
C PRO A 85 13.17 9.95 6.08
N LEU A 86 12.77 10.29 4.85
CA LEU A 86 11.35 10.35 4.47
C LEU A 86 10.68 8.97 4.56
N GLN A 87 11.32 7.93 4.04
CA GLN A 87 10.87 6.54 4.16
C GLN A 87 10.74 6.16 5.64
N ALA A 88 11.75 6.45 6.45
CA ALA A 88 11.72 6.15 7.90
C ALA A 88 10.57 6.87 8.61
N LEU A 89 10.33 8.15 8.29
CA LEU A 89 9.21 8.93 8.82
C LEU A 89 7.86 8.31 8.44
N LEU A 90 7.67 8.00 7.15
CA LEU A 90 6.44 7.38 6.63
C LEU A 90 6.20 6.00 7.26
N THR A 91 7.27 5.21 7.48
CA THR A 91 7.18 3.93 8.20
C THR A 91 6.77 4.12 9.66
N CYS A 92 7.30 5.13 10.35
CA CYS A 92 6.94 5.43 11.73
C CYS A 92 5.46 5.84 11.83
N ILE A 93 5.03 6.80 11.01
CA ILE A 93 3.64 7.26 10.93
C ILE A 93 2.72 6.10 10.54
N GLY A 94 3.11 5.32 9.55
CA GLY A 94 2.33 4.20 9.03
C GLY A 94 2.16 3.07 10.04
N ASN A 95 3.21 2.67 10.76
CA ASN A 95 3.07 1.69 11.84
C ASN A 95 2.23 2.23 13.00
N THR A 96 2.34 3.52 13.32
CA THR A 96 1.55 4.16 14.37
C THR A 96 0.06 4.16 14.02
N THR A 97 -0.27 4.53 12.77
CA THR A 97 -1.65 4.53 12.28
C THR A 97 -2.19 3.11 12.10
N ALA A 98 -1.40 2.14 11.63
CA ALA A 98 -1.79 0.73 11.64
C ALA A 98 -2.06 0.20 13.07
N ALA A 99 -1.24 0.57 14.05
CA ALA A 99 -1.44 0.18 15.45
C ALA A 99 -2.73 0.77 16.03
N ILE A 100 -3.04 2.03 15.73
CA ILE A 100 -4.29 2.64 16.18
C ILE A 100 -5.50 1.99 15.48
N ALA A 101 -5.45 1.71 14.18
CA ALA A 101 -6.53 1.01 13.48
C ALA A 101 -6.79 -0.39 14.06
N THR A 102 -5.72 -1.17 14.30
CA THR A 102 -5.86 -2.51 14.87
C THR A 102 -6.34 -2.47 16.32
N TYR A 103 -5.97 -1.45 17.10
CA TYR A 103 -6.57 -1.20 18.41
C TYR A 103 -8.08 -0.99 18.30
N ARG A 104 -8.54 -0.14 17.37
CA ARG A 104 -9.98 0.11 17.15
C ARG A 104 -10.74 -1.19 16.77
N ILE A 105 -10.16 -2.01 15.89
CA ILE A 105 -10.71 -3.33 15.51
C ILE A 105 -10.78 -4.26 16.74
N ALA A 106 -9.75 -4.28 17.59
CA ALA A 106 -9.75 -5.10 18.79
C ALA A 106 -10.86 -4.65 19.76
N ARG A 107 -10.97 -3.34 20.00
CA ARG A 107 -12.00 -2.74 20.87
C ARG A 107 -13.42 -3.02 20.34
N SER A 108 -13.65 -2.90 19.03
CA SER A 108 -14.96 -3.22 18.42
C SER A 108 -15.34 -4.69 18.59
N ASN A 109 -14.35 -5.59 18.64
CA ASN A 109 -14.56 -7.03 18.85
C ASN A 109 -14.67 -7.40 20.34
N GLY A 110 -14.72 -6.41 21.25
CA GLY A 110 -14.86 -6.63 22.69
C GLY A 110 -13.56 -6.98 23.42
N TRP A 111 -12.39 -6.82 22.79
CA TRP A 111 -11.12 -6.98 23.49
C TRP A 111 -10.93 -5.86 24.50
N GLU A 112 -10.57 -6.23 25.73
CA GLU A 112 -10.34 -5.31 26.83
C GLU A 112 -8.83 -5.15 27.08
N PRO A 113 -8.26 -3.93 26.91
CA PRO A 113 -6.85 -3.73 27.14
C PRO A 113 -6.51 -3.91 28.62
N PRO A 114 -5.36 -4.52 28.97
CA PRO A 114 -4.91 -4.69 30.35
C PRO A 114 -4.36 -3.36 30.92
N LEU A 115 -5.18 -2.31 30.89
CA LEU A 115 -4.92 -0.97 31.39
C LEU A 115 -5.85 -0.67 32.56
N ASN A 116 -5.49 0.30 33.40
CA ASN A 116 -6.45 0.85 34.36
C ASN A 116 -7.56 1.63 33.63
N ASP A 117 -8.69 1.83 34.30
CA ASP A 117 -9.88 2.43 33.69
C ASP A 117 -9.64 3.85 33.14
N ASP A 118 -8.84 4.66 33.83
CA ASP A 118 -8.52 6.04 33.41
C ASP A 118 -7.68 6.07 32.12
N LEU A 119 -6.63 5.24 32.04
CA LEU A 119 -5.77 5.13 30.86
C LEU A 119 -6.53 4.51 29.70
N LYS A 120 -7.35 3.49 29.96
CA LYS A 120 -8.23 2.90 28.94
C LYS A 120 -9.17 3.95 28.36
N ALA A 121 -9.86 4.72 29.20
CA ALA A 121 -10.76 5.78 28.75
C ALA A 121 -10.01 6.86 27.94
N LEU A 122 -8.79 7.22 28.35
CA LEU A 122 -7.94 8.15 27.61
C LEU A 122 -7.54 7.61 26.23
N VAL A 123 -7.13 6.34 26.15
CA VAL A 123 -6.72 5.70 24.88
C VAL A 123 -7.92 5.51 23.96
N ASP A 124 -9.06 5.02 24.46
CA ASP A 124 -10.30 4.86 23.70
C ASP A 124 -10.73 6.21 23.10
N LYS A 125 -10.67 7.29 23.90
CA LYS A 125 -10.97 8.66 23.43
C LYS A 125 -9.97 9.15 22.39
N THR A 126 -8.68 8.93 22.60
CA THR A 126 -7.61 9.43 21.71
C THR A 126 -7.61 8.70 20.37
N THR A 127 -7.98 7.42 20.36
CA THR A 127 -8.03 6.57 19.18
C THR A 127 -9.40 6.55 18.49
N ASN A 128 -10.40 7.23 19.06
CA ASN A 128 -11.80 7.13 18.62
C ASN A 128 -12.23 5.65 18.49
N ALA A 129 -11.93 4.87 19.52
CA ALA A 129 -12.28 3.46 19.56
C ALA A 129 -13.79 3.31 19.79
N PRO A 130 -14.49 2.50 18.96
CA PRO A 130 -15.89 2.23 19.19
C PRO A 130 -16.01 1.40 20.47
N LEU A 131 -16.77 1.92 21.44
CA LEU A 131 -17.18 1.16 22.61
C LEU A 131 -18.15 0.08 22.11
N ALA A 132 -17.73 -1.19 22.20
CA ALA A 132 -18.45 -2.40 21.81
C ALA A 132 -19.80 -2.15 21.12
N VAL A 133 -19.80 -2.24 19.78
CA VAL A 133 -21.01 -2.09 18.97
C VAL A 133 -22.08 -3.03 19.54
N THR A 134 -23.16 -2.45 20.08
CA THR A 134 -24.42 -3.20 20.20
C THR A 134 -24.80 -3.54 18.77
N GLN A 135 -24.61 -4.79 18.37
CA GLN A 135 -24.92 -5.33 17.04
C GLN A 135 -26.41 -5.09 16.75
N THR A 136 -26.76 -3.89 16.32
CA THR A 136 -28.07 -3.59 15.79
C THR A 136 -28.01 -4.07 14.35
N GLN A 137 -28.39 -5.35 14.17
CA GLN A 137 -28.57 -5.99 12.88
C GLN A 137 -29.61 -5.21 12.08
N THR A 138 -29.18 -4.12 11.45
CA THR A 138 -29.91 -3.55 10.34
C THR A 138 -29.28 -4.20 9.13
N ALA A 139 -30.01 -5.11 8.49
CA ALA A 139 -29.63 -5.68 7.21
C ALA A 139 -29.59 -4.53 6.19
N THR A 140 -28.48 -3.79 6.17
CA THR A 140 -28.22 -2.83 5.11
C THR A 140 -28.00 -3.68 3.87
N GLU A 141 -28.89 -3.54 2.89
CA GLU A 141 -28.73 -4.07 1.55
C GLU A 141 -27.27 -3.83 1.11
N LYS A 142 -26.63 -4.83 0.49
CA LYS A 142 -25.27 -4.69 -0.07
C LYS A 142 -25.24 -3.43 -0.93
N ALA A 143 -24.80 -2.31 -0.36
CA ALA A 143 -24.63 -1.08 -1.10
C ALA A 143 -23.58 -1.38 -2.15
N ALA A 144 -23.95 -1.22 -3.42
CA ALA A 144 -23.03 -1.42 -4.51
C ALA A 144 -21.80 -0.54 -4.26
N GLU A 145 -20.64 -1.16 -4.26
CA GLU A 145 -19.38 -0.45 -4.10
C GLU A 145 -19.30 0.65 -5.18
N SER A 146 -18.87 1.85 -4.80
CA SER A 146 -18.68 2.95 -5.75
C SER A 146 -17.83 2.47 -6.92
N GLU A 147 -18.28 2.68 -8.17
CA GLU A 147 -17.52 2.35 -9.38
C GLU A 147 -16.21 3.15 -9.39
N SER A 148 -15.19 2.58 -8.77
CA SER A 148 -13.83 3.09 -8.75
C SER A 148 -13.04 2.40 -9.86
N LEU A 149 -12.03 3.10 -10.40
CA LEU A 149 -11.17 2.53 -11.45
C LEU A 149 -10.50 1.27 -10.90
N VAL A 150 -10.57 0.17 -11.66
CA VAL A 150 -9.92 -1.12 -11.30
C VAL A 150 -8.46 -0.87 -10.93
N GLY A 151 -8.13 -1.05 -9.66
CA GLY A 151 -6.79 -0.88 -9.12
C GLY A 151 -6.13 -2.21 -8.76
N PHE A 152 -4.87 -2.16 -8.32
CA PHE A 152 -4.16 -3.35 -7.85
C PHE A 152 -4.83 -4.01 -6.63
N GLU A 153 -5.54 -3.23 -5.82
CA GLU A 153 -6.33 -3.68 -4.68
C GLU A 153 -7.55 -4.52 -5.05
N ASP A 154 -8.03 -4.39 -6.29
CA ASP A 154 -9.17 -5.14 -6.83
C ASP A 154 -8.72 -6.39 -7.60
N LEU A 155 -7.40 -6.68 -7.66
CA LEU A 155 -6.89 -7.89 -8.33
C LEU A 155 -7.50 -9.18 -7.77
N GLY A 156 -7.83 -9.21 -6.48
CA GLY A 156 -8.52 -10.35 -5.88
C GLY A 156 -9.91 -10.57 -6.47
N ASP A 157 -10.61 -9.51 -6.89
CA ASP A 157 -11.92 -9.62 -7.54
C ASP A 157 -11.77 -9.86 -9.06
N ALA A 158 -10.82 -9.17 -9.69
CA ALA A 158 -10.52 -9.33 -11.12
C ALA A 158 -10.03 -10.74 -11.48
N LEU A 159 -9.45 -11.45 -10.52
CA LEU A 159 -8.97 -12.83 -10.64
C LEU A 159 -9.74 -13.79 -9.72
N ALA A 160 -10.98 -13.46 -9.33
CA ALA A 160 -11.77 -14.27 -8.41
C ALA A 160 -12.07 -15.70 -8.92
N ASP A 161 -12.06 -15.89 -10.25
CA ASP A 161 -12.26 -17.21 -10.87
C ASP A 161 -10.99 -18.10 -10.83
N ASP A 162 -9.84 -17.54 -10.42
CA ASP A 162 -8.60 -18.31 -10.26
C ASP A 162 -8.60 -19.06 -8.92
N ASN A 163 -7.97 -20.25 -8.90
CA ASN A 163 -7.57 -20.86 -7.63
C ASN A 163 -6.33 -20.14 -7.04
N ASP A 164 -6.09 -20.33 -5.74
CA ASP A 164 -5.01 -19.70 -4.98
C ASP A 164 -3.64 -19.78 -5.69
N TYR A 165 -3.30 -20.94 -6.25
CA TYR A 165 -2.01 -21.12 -6.94
C TYR A 165 -1.94 -20.33 -8.24
N THR A 166 -3.01 -20.34 -9.03
CA THR A 166 -3.08 -19.64 -10.32
C THR A 166 -3.03 -18.13 -10.10
N PHE A 167 -3.74 -17.64 -9.07
CA PHE A 167 -3.68 -16.26 -8.64
C PHE A 167 -2.25 -15.85 -8.26
N LEU A 168 -1.59 -16.61 -7.37
CA LEU A 168 -0.22 -16.31 -6.93
C LEU A 168 0.78 -16.35 -8.09
N ILE A 169 0.64 -17.30 -9.01
CA ILE A 169 1.51 -17.40 -10.20
C ILE A 169 1.32 -16.18 -11.10
N LYS A 170 0.07 -15.80 -11.42
CA LYS A 170 -0.20 -14.62 -12.26
C LYS A 170 0.30 -13.34 -11.60
N LEU A 171 0.09 -13.19 -10.29
CA LEU A 171 0.57 -12.07 -9.51
C LEU A 171 2.10 -11.98 -9.57
N PHE A 172 2.79 -13.09 -9.31
CA PHE A 172 4.24 -13.17 -9.37
C PHE A 172 4.78 -12.87 -10.77
N VAL A 173 4.20 -13.47 -11.82
CA VAL A 173 4.61 -13.23 -13.21
C VAL A 173 4.41 -11.76 -13.60
N GLY A 174 3.27 -11.17 -13.23
CA GLY A 174 3.01 -9.75 -13.48
C GLY A 174 4.04 -8.85 -12.80
N CYS A 175 4.35 -9.13 -11.53
CA CYS A 175 5.40 -8.40 -10.80
C CYS A 175 6.77 -8.61 -11.44
N ALA A 176 7.13 -9.83 -11.83
CA ALA A 176 8.41 -10.13 -12.45
C ALA A 176 8.60 -9.42 -13.80
N VAL A 177 7.56 -9.36 -14.62
CA VAL A 177 7.56 -8.60 -15.87
C VAL A 177 7.72 -7.09 -15.59
N GLY A 178 6.95 -6.55 -14.63
CA GLY A 178 7.07 -5.15 -14.21
C GLY A 178 8.46 -4.81 -13.69
N SER A 179 9.04 -5.66 -12.86
CA SER A 179 10.40 -5.52 -12.34
C SER A 179 11.45 -5.57 -13.45
N TYR A 180 11.29 -6.44 -14.45
CA TYR A 180 12.18 -6.47 -15.60
C TYR A 180 12.10 -5.19 -16.42
N ALA A 181 10.88 -4.68 -16.63
CA ALA A 181 10.66 -3.42 -17.33
C ALA A 181 11.28 -2.22 -16.60
N ILE A 182 11.17 -2.15 -15.27
CA ILE A 182 11.82 -1.10 -14.47
C ILE A 182 13.34 -1.27 -14.53
N LYS A 183 13.84 -2.45 -14.18
CA LYS A 183 15.28 -2.75 -14.04
C LYS A 183 16.08 -2.43 -15.30
N TYR A 184 15.56 -2.79 -16.47
CA TYR A 184 16.28 -2.58 -17.73
C TYR A 184 15.81 -1.33 -18.45
N GLY A 185 14.55 -0.91 -18.26
CA GLY A 185 14.02 0.34 -18.80
C GLY A 185 14.65 1.58 -18.18
N GLU A 186 15.03 1.54 -16.89
CA GLU A 186 15.72 2.64 -16.20
C GLU A 186 17.04 3.03 -16.87
N LEU A 187 17.65 2.14 -17.68
CA LEU A 187 18.89 2.39 -18.41
C LEU A 187 18.69 3.12 -19.74
N PHE A 188 17.46 3.13 -20.27
CA PHE A 188 17.09 3.78 -21.53
C PHE A 188 16.44 5.16 -21.34
N VAL A 189 16.26 5.60 -20.10
CA VAL A 189 15.60 6.85 -19.77
C VAL A 189 16.54 7.74 -18.96
N ASP A 190 16.80 8.96 -19.46
CA ASP A 190 17.79 9.85 -18.84
C ASP A 190 17.40 10.30 -17.42
N PHE A 191 16.10 10.40 -17.13
CA PHE A 191 15.63 10.94 -15.86
C PHE A 191 16.13 10.14 -14.64
N SER A 192 16.32 8.83 -14.75
CA SER A 192 16.84 7.97 -13.66
C SER A 192 18.27 8.38 -13.26
N PHE A 193 19.04 8.94 -14.21
CA PHE A 193 20.38 9.46 -14.00
C PHE A 193 20.40 10.93 -13.58
N GLU A 194 19.28 11.63 -13.70
CA GLU A 194 19.10 13.03 -13.29
C GLU A 194 18.49 13.15 -11.89
N ALA A 195 19.16 12.55 -10.90
CA ALA A 195 18.72 12.57 -9.52
C ALA A 195 18.47 14.00 -9.01
N ASN A 196 17.19 14.35 -8.89
CA ASN A 196 16.69 15.65 -8.48
C ASN A 196 15.68 15.45 -7.36
N VAL A 197 15.83 16.17 -6.25
CA VAL A 197 14.97 16.05 -5.07
C VAL A 197 13.50 16.24 -5.43
N TRP A 198 13.15 17.24 -6.24
CA TRP A 198 11.77 17.52 -6.63
C TRP A 198 11.20 16.42 -7.54
N LEU A 199 12.03 15.86 -8.41
CA LEU A 199 11.64 14.75 -9.26
C LEU A 199 11.37 13.50 -8.40
N GLY A 200 12.27 13.16 -7.49
CA GLY A 200 12.09 12.06 -6.54
C GLY A 200 10.84 12.24 -5.68
N LEU A 201 10.63 13.44 -5.12
CA LEU A 201 9.42 13.74 -4.35
C LEU A 201 8.15 13.65 -5.21
N SER A 202 8.21 13.99 -6.50
CA SER A 202 7.06 13.87 -7.40
C SER A 202 6.74 12.41 -7.71
N VAL A 203 7.75 11.57 -7.95
CA VAL A 203 7.60 10.12 -8.17
C VAL A 203 6.99 9.43 -6.94
N VAL A 204 7.26 9.95 -5.73
CA VAL A 204 6.59 9.47 -4.50
C VAL A 204 5.18 10.05 -4.34
N ALA A 205 5.03 11.37 -4.45
CA ALA A 205 3.82 12.08 -4.08
C ALA A 205 2.66 11.76 -5.02
N VAL A 206 2.89 11.70 -6.33
CA VAL A 206 1.83 11.45 -7.33
C VAL A 206 1.09 10.11 -7.06
N PRO A 207 1.76 8.95 -7.04
CA PRO A 207 1.06 7.69 -6.75
C PRO A 207 0.49 7.63 -5.33
N SER A 208 1.15 8.26 -4.35
CA SER A 208 0.63 8.30 -2.96
C SER A 208 -0.68 9.09 -2.86
N VAL A 209 -0.76 10.25 -3.52
CA VAL A 209 -1.98 11.08 -3.59
C VAL A 209 -3.07 10.38 -4.40
N LEU A 210 -2.74 9.75 -5.53
CA LEU A 210 -3.70 8.97 -6.30
C LEU A 210 -4.30 7.83 -5.48
N ASN A 211 -3.46 7.10 -4.72
CA ASN A 211 -3.94 6.04 -3.84
C ASN A 211 -4.85 6.60 -2.75
N ALA A 212 -4.44 7.68 -2.06
CA ALA A 212 -5.25 8.32 -1.03
C ALA A 212 -6.59 8.85 -1.58
N PHE A 213 -6.58 9.47 -2.77
CA PHE A 213 -7.77 10.00 -3.41
C PHE A 213 -8.77 8.91 -3.80
N LYS A 214 -8.26 7.77 -4.26
CA LYS A 214 -9.07 6.60 -4.58
C LYS A 214 -9.77 6.03 -3.34
N TRP A 215 -9.04 5.86 -2.23
CA TRP A 215 -9.63 5.46 -0.95
C TRP A 215 -10.59 6.51 -0.39
N TYR A 216 -10.30 7.80 -0.59
CA TYR A 216 -11.24 8.88 -0.27
C TYR A 216 -12.56 8.75 -1.03
N LYS A 217 -12.53 8.44 -2.33
CA LYS A 217 -13.74 8.20 -3.12
C LYS A 217 -14.49 6.95 -2.64
N ARG A 218 -13.78 5.86 -2.33
CA ARG A 218 -14.39 4.62 -1.82
C ARG A 218 -15.00 4.83 -0.43
N SER A 219 -14.42 5.70 0.39
CA SER A 219 -14.94 6.15 1.69
C SER A 219 -16.18 7.06 1.63
N GLN A 220 -16.64 7.46 0.45
CA GLN A 220 -17.97 8.10 0.34
C GLN A 220 -19.12 7.08 0.45
N ASP A 221 -18.79 5.79 0.57
CA ASP A 221 -19.71 4.71 0.94
C ASP A 221 -20.36 4.99 2.31
N PRO A 222 -21.70 4.96 2.43
CA PRO A 222 -22.42 5.18 3.70
C PRO A 222 -22.03 4.23 4.84
N SER A 223 -21.46 3.06 4.53
CA SER A 223 -21.04 2.07 5.51
C SER A 223 -19.63 2.33 6.09
N PHE A 224 -18.97 3.41 5.68
CA PHE A 224 -17.63 3.73 6.14
C PHE A 224 -17.64 4.31 7.56
N GLU A 225 -17.18 3.53 8.55
CA GLU A 225 -16.76 4.05 9.86
C GLU A 225 -15.27 4.41 9.83
N GLY A 226 -15.00 5.65 9.42
CA GLY A 226 -13.66 6.20 9.28
C GLY A 226 -12.95 6.50 10.59
N TRP A 227 -11.79 7.14 10.47
CA TRP A 227 -11.04 7.69 11.60
C TRP A 227 -11.61 9.01 12.15
N PHE A 228 -12.49 9.63 11.36
CA PHE A 228 -13.06 10.95 11.52
C PHE A 228 -14.59 10.86 11.55
#